data_AF-A0ABD5WEU0-F1
#
_entry.id   AF-A0ABD5WEU0-F1
#
_cell.length_a   1.000
_cell.length_b   1.000
_cell.length_c   1.000
_cell.angle_alpha   90.00
_cell.angle_beta   90.00
_cell.angle_gamma   90.00
#
_symmetry.space_group_name_H-M   'P 1'
#
loop_
_entity.id
_entity.type
_entity.pdbx_description
1 polymer ?
#
loop_
_entity_poly.entity_id
_entity_poly.type
_entity_poly.pdbx_seq_one_letter_code
_entity_poly.pdbx_strand_id
1 'polypeptide(L)'
;MSEPEDGTIWDLFDLTGRVAVVTGGPGKLGSQMCDALAEAGANVVVASRTYEDCREKADELTDRYNEAMAVSVDVTDEQAVEEMVEEVVDRFGKIDVLVNNAYNASGYGVPFEELTRDEWEQTLEGVLTQTFFCSQAALPAIRESDAGTIINIGSHYSVVAPDHRVYGDSDINNPPTYGSAKAGVIQFSRWLASYLASEGIRVNSVSPGGFYSEEMEDVEDYEEVFVPNYEHRTPLGRMGDDTDMKGIVAYLASDASKWMTGQNIVLDGGGRCGRRPRFGNRRRESGQRTPLLVRVHRQRLFGRGVRADRLGVIHDYLREKDASEFGFPGVRVTHAWTQDDAETDRLREAARIPNAAPDLESLGDAVDAVIVARDDYETHAEMVLPLLERGIPVFCDKPLTMDPGELADFRPYLERGQLMSCSGMRYAQALDEPRAHTDRFGRIELVRGTVINDWPKYGAHMLDAIFGVLDQRPVAVETATGGDVSEGHPAEGMPRTGTPRTDTPRPRFGWTAERSCRSIPWATCR
;
A
#
# COMPACT_ATOMS: atom_id res chain seq x y z
N MET A 1 -21.13 4.14 34.32
CA MET A 1 -20.73 4.00 32.91
C MET A 1 -20.06 2.65 32.82
N SER A 2 -20.72 1.67 32.21
CA SER A 2 -20.09 0.39 31.88
C SER A 2 -18.87 0.66 31.02
N GLU A 3 -17.75 0.01 31.32
CA GLU A 3 -16.55 0.05 30.48
C GLU A 3 -16.92 -0.45 29.07
N PRO A 4 -16.32 0.08 28.00
CA PRO A 4 -16.59 -0.42 26.66
C PRO A 4 -16.13 -1.88 26.59
N GLU A 5 -17.04 -2.77 26.18
CA GLU A 5 -16.83 -4.21 25.89
C GLU A 5 -15.93 -4.43 24.65
N ASP A 6 -15.02 -3.52 24.35
CA ASP A 6 -14.16 -3.59 23.17
C ASP A 6 -12.86 -4.31 23.55
N GLY A 7 -12.69 -5.53 23.05
CA GLY A 7 -11.51 -6.37 23.28
C GLY A 7 -10.18 -5.69 22.93
N THR A 8 -9.10 -6.16 23.53
CA THR A 8 -7.73 -5.69 23.30
C THR A 8 -7.22 -6.09 21.92
N ILE A 9 -6.11 -5.48 21.49
CA ILE A 9 -5.44 -5.89 20.26
C ILE A 9 -5.05 -7.37 20.27
N TRP A 10 -4.73 -7.95 21.43
CA TRP A 10 -4.34 -9.35 21.53
C TRP A 10 -5.54 -10.27 21.37
N ASP A 11 -6.70 -9.87 21.89
CA ASP A 11 -7.95 -10.61 21.71
C ASP A 11 -8.34 -10.69 20.22
N LEU A 12 -7.97 -9.69 19.40
CA LEU A 12 -8.18 -9.73 17.96
C LEU A 12 -7.27 -10.73 17.23
N PHE A 13 -6.13 -11.09 17.81
CA PHE A 13 -5.20 -12.08 17.25
C PHE A 13 -5.41 -13.49 17.82
N ASP A 14 -6.28 -13.64 18.83
CA ASP A 14 -6.56 -14.93 19.45
C ASP A 14 -7.33 -15.85 18.48
N LEU A 15 -6.74 -17.00 18.21
CA LEU A 15 -7.31 -18.06 17.38
C LEU A 15 -7.74 -19.27 18.23
N THR A 16 -7.81 -19.13 19.55
CA THR A 16 -8.25 -20.21 20.44
C THR A 16 -9.58 -20.82 19.99
N GLY A 17 -9.58 -22.13 19.76
CA GLY A 17 -10.75 -22.87 19.29
C GLY A 17 -11.04 -22.75 17.79
N ARG A 18 -10.18 -22.07 17.02
CA ARG A 18 -10.23 -22.08 15.55
C ARG A 18 -9.45 -23.26 14.99
N VAL A 19 -9.89 -23.73 13.83
CA VAL A 19 -9.26 -24.84 13.09
C VAL A 19 -8.61 -24.28 11.84
N ALA A 20 -7.31 -24.51 11.68
CA ALA A 20 -6.55 -23.98 10.56
C ALA A 20 -5.87 -25.11 9.76
N VAL A 21 -6.18 -25.20 8.47
CA VAL A 21 -5.57 -26.16 7.55
C VAL A 21 -4.46 -25.48 6.75
N VAL A 22 -3.27 -26.06 6.75
CA VAL A 22 -2.11 -25.54 6.00
C VAL A 22 -1.59 -26.62 5.04
N THR A 23 -1.79 -26.40 3.73
CA THR A 23 -1.23 -27.28 2.70
C THR A 23 0.26 -27.01 2.49
N GLY A 24 1.05 -28.06 2.28
CA GLY A 24 2.52 -27.96 2.28
C GLY A 24 3.06 -27.55 3.66
N GLY A 25 2.36 -27.94 4.73
CA GLY A 25 2.63 -27.50 6.10
C GLY A 25 4.04 -27.78 6.64
N PRO A 26 4.69 -28.92 6.34
CA PRO A 26 6.06 -29.17 6.80
C PRO A 26 7.14 -28.39 6.04
N GLY A 27 6.83 -27.88 4.84
CA GLY A 27 7.81 -27.15 4.03
C GLY A 27 8.26 -25.84 4.69
N LYS A 28 9.36 -25.25 4.19
CA LYS A 28 10.00 -24.07 4.83
C LYS A 28 9.04 -22.96 5.23
N LEU A 29 8.20 -22.48 4.30
CA LEU A 29 7.23 -21.43 4.61
C LEU A 29 6.03 -21.98 5.39
N GLY A 30 5.54 -23.17 5.01
CA GLY A 30 4.41 -23.82 5.67
C GLY A 30 4.65 -23.99 7.17
N SER A 31 5.85 -24.39 7.57
CA SER A 31 6.21 -24.62 8.97
C SER A 31 6.10 -23.35 9.80
N GLN A 32 6.50 -22.20 9.24
CA GLN A 32 6.32 -20.90 9.89
C GLN A 32 4.83 -20.54 10.04
N MET A 33 4.02 -20.85 9.04
CA MET A 33 2.58 -20.58 9.07
C MET A 33 1.88 -21.45 10.11
N CYS A 34 2.21 -22.75 10.15
CA CYS A 34 1.72 -23.68 11.17
C CYS A 34 2.08 -23.20 12.57
N ASP A 35 3.35 -22.83 12.80
CA ASP A 35 3.79 -22.26 14.07
C ASP A 35 3.00 -21.02 14.45
N ALA A 36 2.82 -20.07 13.53
CA ALA A 36 2.13 -18.82 13.82
C ALA A 36 0.67 -19.04 14.22
N LEU A 37 -0.01 -19.98 13.57
CA LEU A 37 -1.39 -20.32 13.84
C LEU A 37 -1.52 -21.04 15.20
N ALA A 38 -0.62 -21.99 15.50
CA ALA A 38 -0.59 -22.69 16.78
C ALA A 38 -0.21 -21.77 17.94
N GLU A 39 0.80 -20.90 17.77
CA GLU A 39 1.21 -19.87 18.74
C GLU A 39 0.08 -18.90 19.07
N ALA A 40 -0.81 -18.63 18.10
CA ALA A 40 -2.00 -17.81 18.27
C ALA A 40 -3.20 -18.58 18.83
N GLY A 41 -3.09 -19.88 19.06
CA GLY A 41 -4.11 -20.71 19.72
C GLY A 41 -4.97 -21.58 18.80
N ALA A 42 -4.73 -21.62 17.49
CA ALA A 42 -5.49 -22.48 16.59
C ALA A 42 -5.13 -23.96 16.78
N ASN A 43 -6.10 -24.84 16.52
CA ASN A 43 -5.82 -26.24 16.22
C ASN A 43 -5.35 -26.33 14.76
N VAL A 44 -4.19 -26.93 14.50
CA VAL A 44 -3.53 -26.87 13.18
C VAL A 44 -3.56 -28.22 12.48
N VAL A 45 -4.08 -28.25 11.27
CA VAL A 45 -3.98 -29.41 10.38
C VAL A 45 -2.79 -29.20 9.44
N VAL A 46 -1.76 -30.02 9.64
CA VAL A 46 -0.54 -30.03 8.84
C VAL A 46 -0.72 -31.02 7.69
N ALA A 47 -0.88 -30.50 6.48
CA ALA A 47 -1.22 -31.29 5.31
C ALA A 47 -0.10 -31.26 4.25
N SER A 48 0.37 -32.43 3.80
CA SER A 48 1.37 -32.58 2.73
C SER A 48 1.43 -34.02 2.24
N ARG A 49 2.21 -34.29 1.18
CA ARG A 49 2.30 -35.65 0.60
C ARG A 49 2.96 -36.68 1.52
N THR A 50 3.92 -36.26 2.34
CA THR A 50 4.66 -37.16 3.22
C THR A 50 4.04 -37.13 4.61
N TYR A 51 3.38 -38.23 4.99
CA TYR A 51 2.72 -38.32 6.30
C TYR A 51 3.70 -38.13 7.46
N GLU A 52 4.90 -38.71 7.37
CA GLU A 52 5.90 -38.63 8.43
C GLU A 52 6.33 -37.20 8.74
N ASP A 53 6.55 -36.37 7.71
CA ASP A 53 6.91 -34.95 7.86
C ASP A 53 5.74 -34.17 8.49
N CYS A 54 4.51 -34.46 8.07
CA CYS A 54 3.30 -33.88 8.68
C CYS A 54 3.19 -34.26 10.16
N ARG A 55 3.46 -35.52 10.48
CA ARG A 55 3.37 -36.05 11.84
C ARG A 55 4.42 -35.45 12.74
N GLU A 56 5.67 -35.37 12.30
CA GLU A 56 6.74 -34.73 13.08
C GLU A 56 6.37 -33.29 13.42
N LYS A 57 5.89 -32.53 12.42
CA LYS A 57 5.47 -31.15 12.66
C LYS A 57 4.23 -31.05 13.55
N ALA A 58 3.22 -31.90 13.36
CA ALA A 58 2.02 -31.91 14.20
C ALA A 58 2.30 -32.31 15.66
N ASP A 59 3.17 -33.29 15.88
CA ASP A 59 3.63 -33.70 17.21
C ASP A 59 4.35 -32.53 17.90
N GLU A 60 5.25 -31.82 17.19
CA GLU A 60 5.94 -30.63 17.70
C GLU A 60 4.95 -29.54 18.15
N LEU A 61 3.94 -29.24 17.33
CA LEU A 61 2.94 -28.22 17.62
C LEU A 61 2.05 -28.62 18.80
N THR A 62 1.66 -29.90 18.88
CA THR A 62 0.83 -30.44 19.96
C THR A 62 1.57 -30.40 21.30
N ASP A 63 2.85 -30.74 21.31
CA ASP A 63 3.67 -30.71 22.53
C ASP A 63 3.88 -29.29 23.06
N ARG A 64 3.91 -28.29 22.17
CA ARG A 64 4.23 -26.89 22.53
C ARG A 64 3.00 -26.03 22.77
N TYR A 65 1.90 -26.27 22.06
CA TYR A 65 0.79 -25.33 21.93
C TYR A 65 -0.56 -26.03 22.09
N ASN A 66 -1.28 -26.24 20.99
CA ASN A 66 -2.63 -26.80 20.92
C ASN A 66 -2.65 -28.01 19.98
N GLU A 67 -3.80 -28.68 19.92
CA GLU A 67 -3.96 -29.87 19.11
C GLU A 67 -3.60 -29.63 17.64
N ALA A 68 -2.69 -30.45 17.10
CA ALA A 68 -2.41 -30.49 15.69
C ALA A 68 -2.64 -31.89 15.11
N MET A 69 -3.09 -31.93 13.86
CA MET A 69 -3.41 -33.14 13.13
C MET A 69 -2.53 -33.23 11.88
N ALA A 70 -1.92 -34.38 11.66
CA ALA A 70 -1.17 -34.66 10.44
C ALA A 70 -2.08 -35.32 9.40
N VAL A 71 -2.07 -34.81 8.16
CA VAL A 71 -2.80 -35.40 7.04
C VAL A 71 -1.88 -35.58 5.85
N SER A 72 -1.95 -36.77 5.25
CA SER A 72 -1.26 -37.08 4.01
C SER A 72 -2.17 -36.74 2.83
N VAL A 73 -1.77 -35.79 1.99
CA VAL A 73 -2.57 -35.37 0.83
C VAL A 73 -1.66 -34.94 -0.33
N ASP A 74 -1.99 -35.43 -1.53
CA ASP A 74 -1.55 -34.80 -2.77
C ASP A 74 -2.64 -33.81 -3.21
N VAL A 75 -2.35 -32.52 -3.11
CA VAL A 75 -3.29 -31.45 -3.45
C VAL A 75 -3.62 -31.36 -4.94
N THR A 76 -2.92 -32.11 -5.79
CA THR A 76 -3.25 -32.28 -7.22
C THR A 76 -4.25 -33.41 -7.47
N ASP A 77 -4.60 -34.19 -6.45
CA ASP A 77 -5.65 -35.21 -6.51
C ASP A 77 -6.92 -34.67 -5.84
N GLU A 78 -7.95 -34.40 -6.64
CA GLU A 78 -9.24 -33.87 -6.18
C GLU A 78 -9.88 -34.76 -5.09
N GLN A 79 -9.81 -36.08 -5.25
CA GLN A 79 -10.40 -37.02 -4.29
C GLN A 79 -9.64 -37.00 -2.96
N ALA A 80 -8.30 -36.97 -3.01
CA ALA A 80 -7.49 -36.90 -1.79
C ALA A 80 -7.73 -35.59 -1.02
N VAL A 81 -8.01 -34.48 -1.73
CA VAL A 81 -8.37 -33.20 -1.10
C VAL A 81 -9.74 -33.27 -0.43
N GLU A 82 -10.72 -33.92 -1.06
CA GLU A 82 -12.04 -34.16 -0.45
C GLU A 82 -11.92 -35.01 0.82
N GLU A 83 -11.16 -36.11 0.76
CA GLU A 83 -10.89 -37.00 1.90
C GLU A 83 -10.20 -36.25 3.05
N MET A 84 -9.20 -35.39 2.75
CA MET A 84 -8.59 -34.51 3.76
C MET A 84 -9.64 -33.61 4.44
N VAL A 85 -10.54 -32.99 3.69
CA VAL A 85 -11.58 -32.11 4.26
C VAL A 85 -12.53 -32.91 5.14
N GLU A 86 -12.95 -34.11 4.70
CA GLU A 86 -13.79 -35.01 5.49
C GLU A 86 -13.11 -35.39 6.82
N GLU A 87 -11.84 -35.77 6.79
CA GLU A 87 -11.07 -36.08 8.00
C GLU A 87 -11.00 -34.90 8.99
N VAL A 88 -10.81 -33.68 8.47
CA VAL A 88 -10.78 -32.46 9.30
C VAL A 88 -12.15 -32.16 9.90
N VAL A 89 -13.22 -32.32 9.13
CA VAL A 89 -14.60 -32.12 9.60
C VAL A 89 -14.99 -33.19 10.61
N ASP A 90 -14.63 -34.45 10.40
CA ASP A 90 -14.88 -35.53 11.36
C ASP A 90 -14.18 -35.28 12.70
N ARG A 91 -12.99 -34.68 12.67
CA ARG A 91 -12.21 -34.38 13.88
C ARG A 91 -12.68 -33.10 14.59
N PHE A 92 -12.86 -32.02 13.85
CA PHE A 92 -13.04 -30.67 14.41
C PHE A 92 -14.38 -30.01 14.08
N GLY A 93 -15.15 -30.56 13.16
CA GLY A 93 -16.49 -30.10 12.75
C GLY A 93 -16.52 -28.97 11.73
N LYS A 94 -15.42 -28.24 11.54
CA LYS A 94 -15.35 -27.04 10.69
C LYS A 94 -13.91 -26.73 10.26
N ILE A 95 -13.78 -25.79 9.32
CA ILE A 95 -12.50 -25.16 8.96
C ILE A 95 -12.65 -23.64 9.12
N ASP A 96 -11.92 -23.01 10.05
CA ASP A 96 -11.98 -21.55 10.21
C ASP A 96 -10.96 -20.84 9.29
N VAL A 97 -9.80 -21.46 9.05
CA VAL A 97 -8.71 -20.91 8.24
C VAL A 97 -8.21 -21.95 7.24
N LEU A 98 -8.22 -21.63 5.96
CA LEU A 98 -7.52 -22.41 4.92
C LEU A 98 -6.32 -21.63 4.41
N VAL A 99 -5.13 -22.23 4.49
CA VAL A 99 -3.90 -21.68 3.92
C VAL A 99 -3.46 -22.56 2.74
N ASN A 100 -3.70 -22.07 1.52
CA ASN A 100 -3.21 -22.70 0.29
C ASN A 100 -1.75 -22.29 0.07
N ASN A 101 -0.83 -23.06 0.66
CA ASN A 101 0.61 -22.82 0.59
C ASN A 101 1.34 -23.84 -0.29
N ALA A 102 0.83 -25.07 -0.40
CA ALA A 102 1.43 -26.09 -1.26
C ALA A 102 1.62 -25.56 -2.68
N TYR A 103 2.72 -25.96 -3.32
CA TYR A 103 2.90 -25.75 -4.74
C TYR A 103 3.82 -26.81 -5.33
N ASN A 104 3.62 -27.10 -6.60
CA ASN A 104 4.47 -27.90 -7.43
C ASN A 104 4.61 -27.19 -8.78
N ALA A 105 5.84 -26.97 -9.24
CA ALA A 105 6.10 -26.20 -10.45
C ALA A 105 7.29 -26.79 -11.19
N SER A 106 7.22 -26.72 -12.52
CA SER A 106 8.20 -27.28 -13.46
C SER A 106 8.81 -26.17 -14.35
N GLY A 107 9.89 -26.49 -15.05
CA GLY A 107 10.59 -25.56 -15.95
C GLY A 107 11.66 -24.69 -15.28
N TYR A 108 12.00 -24.95 -14.02
CA TYR A 108 13.18 -24.32 -13.41
C TYR A 108 14.46 -24.79 -14.10
N GLY A 109 15.38 -23.86 -14.36
CA GLY A 109 16.62 -24.08 -15.11
C GLY A 109 16.44 -24.27 -16.62
N VAL A 110 15.21 -24.30 -17.13
CA VAL A 110 14.93 -24.49 -18.57
C VAL A 110 14.88 -23.13 -19.29
N PRO A 111 15.63 -22.94 -20.39
CA PRO A 111 15.50 -21.74 -21.24
C PRO A 111 14.09 -21.58 -21.80
N PHE A 112 13.68 -20.34 -22.07
CA PHE A 112 12.32 -20.06 -22.54
C PHE A 112 11.98 -20.80 -23.86
N GLU A 113 12.94 -20.88 -24.77
CA GLU A 113 12.80 -21.51 -26.08
C GLU A 113 12.64 -23.04 -26.00
N GLU A 114 13.01 -23.64 -24.88
CA GLU A 114 12.96 -25.10 -24.64
C GLU A 114 11.79 -25.51 -23.74
N LEU A 115 11.14 -24.53 -23.09
CA LEU A 115 10.02 -24.77 -22.19
C LEU A 115 8.87 -25.45 -22.93
N THR A 116 8.46 -26.61 -22.43
CA THR A 116 7.42 -27.43 -23.04
C THR A 116 6.02 -27.03 -22.58
N ARG A 117 5.01 -27.39 -23.38
CA ARG A 117 3.60 -27.31 -22.95
C ARG A 117 3.37 -28.11 -21.67
N ASP A 118 3.96 -29.29 -21.56
CA ASP A 118 3.71 -30.19 -20.43
C ASP A 118 4.23 -29.58 -19.12
N GLU A 119 5.38 -28.90 -19.13
CA GLU A 119 5.88 -28.18 -17.95
C GLU A 119 5.02 -26.96 -17.59
N TRP A 120 4.49 -26.28 -18.60
CA TRP A 120 3.54 -25.19 -18.42
C TRP A 120 2.25 -25.68 -17.75
N GLU A 121 1.66 -26.76 -18.26
CA GLU A 121 0.43 -27.36 -17.74
C GLU A 121 0.65 -27.93 -16.33
N GLN A 122 1.75 -28.64 -16.08
CA GLN A 122 2.11 -29.13 -14.75
C GLN A 122 2.23 -27.99 -13.72
N THR A 123 2.79 -26.85 -14.11
CA THR A 123 2.91 -25.70 -13.20
C THR A 123 1.56 -25.03 -12.93
N LEU A 124 0.71 -24.89 -13.95
CA LEU A 124 -0.64 -24.37 -13.73
C LEU A 124 -1.44 -25.31 -12.82
N GLU A 125 -1.33 -26.62 -13.04
CA GLU A 125 -1.98 -27.63 -12.24
C GLU A 125 -1.51 -27.59 -10.78
N GLY A 126 -0.19 -27.68 -10.59
CA GLY A 126 0.48 -27.69 -9.30
C GLY A 126 0.51 -26.35 -8.58
N VAL A 127 -0.08 -25.27 -9.10
CA VAL A 127 -0.13 -23.96 -8.44
C VAL A 127 -1.54 -23.39 -8.43
N LEU A 128 -2.13 -23.16 -9.61
CA LEU A 128 -3.41 -22.47 -9.75
C LEU A 128 -4.58 -23.43 -9.59
N THR A 129 -4.58 -24.55 -10.33
CA THR A 129 -5.67 -25.52 -10.32
C THR A 129 -5.86 -26.14 -8.95
N GLN A 130 -4.78 -26.61 -8.31
CA GLN A 130 -4.87 -27.13 -6.94
C GLN A 130 -5.32 -26.10 -5.90
N THR A 131 -4.95 -24.82 -6.03
CA THR A 131 -5.48 -23.75 -5.15
C THR A 131 -6.99 -23.57 -5.33
N PHE A 132 -7.48 -23.67 -6.56
CA PHE A 132 -8.91 -23.61 -6.88
C PHE A 132 -9.66 -24.78 -6.23
N PHE A 133 -9.21 -26.01 -6.44
CA PHE A 133 -9.88 -27.20 -5.92
C PHE A 133 -9.82 -27.30 -4.39
N CYS A 134 -8.67 -27.02 -3.76
CA CYS A 134 -8.58 -26.95 -2.30
C CYS A 134 -9.57 -25.94 -1.70
N SER A 135 -9.69 -24.76 -2.33
CA SER A 135 -10.65 -23.75 -1.91
C SER A 135 -12.10 -24.20 -2.11
N GLN A 136 -12.39 -24.92 -3.20
CA GLN A 136 -13.72 -25.42 -3.51
C GLN A 136 -14.16 -26.52 -2.54
N ALA A 137 -13.30 -27.51 -2.31
CA ALA A 137 -13.56 -28.66 -1.44
C ALA A 137 -13.73 -28.23 0.03
N ALA A 138 -12.91 -27.29 0.51
CA ALA A 138 -12.99 -26.81 1.88
C ALA A 138 -14.16 -25.85 2.14
N LEU A 139 -14.72 -25.21 1.10
CA LEU A 139 -15.73 -24.15 1.26
C LEU A 139 -16.97 -24.57 2.07
N PRO A 140 -17.57 -25.78 1.90
CA PRO A 140 -18.65 -26.24 2.76
C PRO A 140 -18.27 -26.23 4.25
N ALA A 141 -17.08 -26.73 4.61
CA ALA A 141 -16.59 -26.74 5.99
C ALA A 141 -16.24 -25.33 6.50
N ILE A 142 -15.84 -24.42 5.61
CA ILE A 142 -15.58 -23.01 5.95
C ILE A 142 -16.88 -22.25 6.25
N ARG A 143 -17.98 -22.60 5.59
CA ARG A 143 -19.30 -21.98 5.84
C ARG A 143 -19.87 -22.30 7.22
N GLU A 144 -19.41 -23.37 7.85
CA GLU A 144 -19.75 -23.69 9.25
C GLU A 144 -18.96 -22.84 10.26
N SER A 145 -17.98 -22.05 9.81
CA SER A 145 -17.24 -21.10 10.65
C SER A 145 -17.91 -19.73 10.68
N ASP A 146 -18.02 -19.14 11.87
CA ASP A 146 -18.45 -17.75 12.07
C ASP A 146 -17.40 -16.71 11.61
N ALA A 147 -16.17 -17.14 11.29
CA ALA A 147 -15.05 -16.27 10.96
C ALA A 147 -14.16 -16.84 9.84
N GLY A 148 -14.77 -17.53 8.88
CA GLY A 148 -14.08 -18.22 7.79
C GLY A 148 -13.13 -17.33 6.98
N THR A 149 -11.92 -17.81 6.73
CA THR A 149 -10.94 -17.09 5.92
C THR A 149 -10.04 -18.01 5.10
N ILE A 150 -9.74 -17.60 3.87
CA ILE A 150 -8.84 -18.28 2.95
C ILE A 150 -7.63 -17.39 2.69
N ILE A 151 -6.43 -17.96 2.86
CA ILE A 151 -5.14 -17.29 2.62
C ILE A 151 -4.43 -18.05 1.51
N ASN A 152 -4.25 -17.41 0.37
CA ASN A 152 -3.57 -18.00 -0.78
C ASN A 152 -2.15 -17.46 -0.91
N ILE A 153 -1.16 -18.36 -1.04
CA ILE A 153 0.24 -17.95 -1.18
C ILE A 153 0.57 -17.69 -2.65
N GLY A 154 0.67 -16.42 -2.99
CA GLY A 154 1.17 -15.91 -4.27
C GLY A 154 2.70 -15.88 -4.32
N SER A 155 3.23 -14.88 -5.02
CA SER A 155 4.66 -14.58 -5.09
C SER A 155 4.81 -13.10 -5.41
N HIS A 156 5.90 -12.47 -4.98
CA HIS A 156 6.18 -11.11 -5.44
C HIS A 156 6.31 -11.05 -6.98
N TYR A 157 6.72 -12.14 -7.63
CA TYR A 157 6.78 -12.27 -9.09
C TYR A 157 5.40 -12.33 -9.76
N SER A 158 4.32 -12.45 -8.98
CA SER A 158 2.97 -12.27 -9.48
C SER A 158 2.63 -10.82 -9.86
N VAL A 159 3.42 -9.85 -9.36
CA VAL A 159 3.14 -8.41 -9.52
C VAL A 159 4.36 -7.62 -10.02
N VAL A 160 5.51 -8.27 -10.18
CA VAL A 160 6.69 -7.71 -10.85
C VAL A 160 7.35 -8.75 -11.74
N ALA A 161 7.98 -8.28 -12.82
CA ALA A 161 8.78 -9.13 -13.68
C ALA A 161 10.07 -9.57 -12.95
N PRO A 162 10.56 -10.80 -13.22
CA PRO A 162 11.88 -11.21 -12.77
C PRO A 162 12.96 -10.33 -13.37
N ASP A 163 13.97 -10.02 -12.56
CA ASP A 163 15.18 -9.38 -13.05
C ASP A 163 16.23 -10.46 -13.26
N HIS A 164 16.42 -10.85 -14.51
CA HIS A 164 17.37 -11.90 -14.89
C HIS A 164 18.80 -11.62 -14.40
N ARG A 165 19.16 -10.35 -14.15
CA ARG A 165 20.48 -9.99 -13.61
C ARG A 165 20.72 -10.49 -12.19
N VAL A 166 19.67 -10.86 -11.45
CA VAL A 166 19.81 -11.43 -10.09
C VAL A 166 20.44 -12.81 -10.14
N TYR A 167 20.15 -13.56 -11.20
CA TYR A 167 20.50 -14.95 -11.35
C TYR A 167 21.90 -15.18 -11.91
N GLY A 168 22.53 -14.16 -12.52
CA GLY A 168 23.86 -14.30 -13.10
C GLY A 168 23.89 -15.33 -14.24
N ASP A 169 24.98 -16.09 -14.33
CA ASP A 169 25.15 -17.21 -15.25
C ASP A 169 24.79 -18.57 -14.59
N SER A 170 24.15 -18.54 -13.42
CA SER A 170 23.69 -19.74 -12.72
C SER A 170 22.53 -20.41 -13.46
N ASP A 171 22.36 -21.72 -13.24
CA ASP A 171 21.18 -22.46 -13.71
C ASP A 171 19.89 -22.12 -12.91
N ILE A 172 19.96 -21.16 -11.98
CA ILE A 172 18.80 -20.66 -11.25
C ILE A 172 18.04 -19.70 -12.16
N ASN A 173 16.75 -19.94 -12.37
CA ASN A 173 15.90 -19.01 -13.12
C ASN A 173 14.55 -18.78 -12.42
N ASN A 174 13.81 -17.80 -12.93
CA ASN A 174 12.38 -17.68 -12.68
C ASN A 174 11.64 -18.03 -13.98
N PRO A 175 11.05 -19.24 -14.09
CA PRO A 175 10.37 -19.61 -15.33
C PRO A 175 9.07 -18.82 -15.48
N PRO A 176 8.65 -18.51 -16.72
CA PRO A 176 7.42 -17.77 -16.97
C PRO A 176 6.17 -18.53 -16.49
N THR A 177 6.25 -19.87 -16.34
CA THR A 177 5.21 -20.73 -15.78
C THR A 177 4.84 -20.30 -14.36
N TYR A 178 5.85 -20.09 -13.50
CA TYR A 178 5.67 -19.82 -12.09
C TYR A 178 5.01 -18.46 -11.84
N GLY A 179 5.56 -17.39 -12.42
CA GLY A 179 5.01 -16.05 -12.28
C GLY A 179 3.57 -15.96 -12.81
N SER A 180 3.29 -16.61 -13.95
CA SER A 180 1.95 -16.65 -14.54
C SER A 180 0.94 -17.37 -13.65
N ALA A 181 1.30 -18.54 -13.12
CA ALA A 181 0.42 -19.31 -12.24
C ALA A 181 0.16 -18.58 -10.92
N LYS A 182 1.20 -18.03 -10.28
CA LYS A 182 1.07 -17.26 -9.03
C LYS A 182 0.34 -15.92 -9.23
N ALA A 183 0.37 -15.32 -10.42
CA ALA A 183 -0.49 -14.18 -10.76
C ALA A 183 -1.96 -14.59 -10.88
N GLY A 184 -2.22 -15.76 -11.49
CA GLY A 184 -3.53 -16.39 -11.53
C GLY A 184 -4.12 -16.58 -10.13
N VAL A 185 -3.32 -17.04 -9.16
CA VAL A 185 -3.74 -17.22 -7.76
C VAL A 185 -4.23 -15.90 -7.14
N ILE A 186 -3.54 -14.79 -7.38
CA ILE A 186 -3.98 -13.48 -6.87
C ILE A 186 -5.33 -13.09 -7.49
N GLN A 187 -5.47 -13.26 -8.80
CA GLN A 187 -6.71 -12.90 -9.47
C GLN A 187 -7.88 -13.79 -9.03
N PHE A 188 -7.63 -15.09 -8.87
CA PHE A 188 -8.59 -16.03 -8.30
C PHE A 188 -9.00 -15.62 -6.88
N SER A 189 -8.04 -15.24 -6.04
CA SER A 189 -8.30 -14.76 -4.66
C SER A 189 -9.23 -13.55 -4.63
N ARG A 190 -9.05 -12.59 -5.55
CA ARG A 190 -9.94 -11.41 -5.68
C ARG A 190 -11.34 -11.80 -6.11
N TRP A 191 -11.45 -12.72 -7.08
CA TRP A 191 -12.73 -13.20 -7.55
C TRP A 191 -13.47 -13.91 -6.41
N LEU A 192 -12.80 -14.81 -5.70
CA LEU A 192 -13.39 -15.57 -4.60
C LEU A 192 -13.78 -14.65 -3.41
N ALA A 193 -12.95 -13.66 -3.09
CA ALA A 193 -13.26 -12.63 -2.10
C ALA A 193 -14.56 -11.89 -2.41
N SER A 194 -14.74 -11.46 -3.67
CA SER A 194 -15.96 -10.78 -4.09
C SER A 194 -17.18 -11.70 -4.08
N TYR A 195 -16.97 -12.99 -4.37
CA TYR A 195 -18.04 -13.99 -4.42
C TYR A 195 -18.55 -14.35 -3.01
N LEU A 196 -17.64 -14.52 -2.05
CA LEU A 196 -17.97 -14.98 -0.70
C LEU A 196 -18.25 -13.84 0.31
N ALA A 197 -18.09 -12.57 -0.09
CA ALA A 197 -18.24 -11.43 0.80
C ALA A 197 -19.60 -11.34 1.50
N SER A 198 -20.70 -11.73 0.84
CA SER A 198 -22.04 -11.75 1.45
C SER A 198 -22.21 -12.79 2.54
N GLU A 199 -21.32 -13.79 2.57
CA GLU A 199 -21.29 -14.87 3.56
C GLU A 199 -20.34 -14.53 4.72
N GLY A 200 -19.67 -13.37 4.70
CA GLY A 200 -18.70 -12.98 5.72
C GLY A 200 -17.34 -13.66 5.61
N ILE A 201 -17.14 -14.54 4.63
CA ILE A 201 -15.89 -15.26 4.42
C ILE A 201 -14.88 -14.36 3.70
N ARG A 202 -13.67 -14.27 4.26
CA ARG A 202 -12.59 -13.43 3.72
C ARG A 202 -11.66 -14.25 2.85
N VAL A 203 -11.14 -13.65 1.78
CA VAL A 203 -10.11 -14.28 0.95
C VAL A 203 -9.03 -13.27 0.65
N ASN A 204 -7.80 -13.55 1.06
CA ASN A 204 -6.65 -12.69 0.80
C ASN A 204 -5.47 -13.51 0.27
N SER A 205 -4.50 -12.83 -0.30
CA SER A 205 -3.28 -13.43 -0.78
C SER A 205 -2.04 -12.80 -0.15
N VAL A 206 -1.03 -13.62 0.09
CA VAL A 206 0.31 -13.18 0.52
C VAL A 206 1.30 -13.49 -0.58
N SER A 207 2.06 -12.50 -1.02
CA SER A 207 3.06 -12.60 -2.07
C SER A 207 4.46 -12.43 -1.48
N PRO A 208 5.09 -13.51 -0.99
CA PRO A 208 6.44 -13.45 -0.46
C PRO A 208 7.47 -13.17 -1.55
N GLY A 209 8.56 -12.51 -1.15
CA GLY A 209 9.83 -12.48 -1.88
C GLY A 209 10.60 -13.78 -1.67
N GLY A 210 11.90 -13.73 -1.94
CA GLY A 210 12.83 -14.84 -1.78
C GLY A 210 13.17 -15.04 -0.31
N PHE A 211 13.03 -16.27 0.16
CA PHE A 211 13.51 -16.71 1.46
C PHE A 211 14.83 -17.46 1.26
N TYR A 212 15.74 -17.28 2.21
CA TYR A 212 17.01 -18.00 2.18
C TYR A 212 16.76 -19.50 2.37
N SER A 213 17.39 -20.37 1.60
CA SER A 213 17.19 -21.82 1.69
C SER A 213 18.52 -22.54 1.83
N GLU A 214 18.75 -23.18 2.96
CA GLU A 214 19.93 -24.01 3.21
C GLU A 214 20.02 -25.18 2.20
N GLU A 215 18.87 -25.71 1.77
CA GLU A 215 18.78 -26.77 0.74
C GLU A 215 19.31 -26.33 -0.63
N MET A 216 19.47 -25.02 -0.88
CA MET A 216 19.99 -24.48 -2.14
C MET A 216 21.48 -24.14 -2.07
N GLU A 217 22.14 -24.33 -0.93
CA GLU A 217 23.58 -24.01 -0.76
C GLU A 217 24.47 -24.84 -1.72
N ASP A 218 24.05 -26.06 -2.06
CA ASP A 218 24.76 -26.93 -3.00
C ASP A 218 24.53 -26.56 -4.49
N VAL A 219 23.61 -25.62 -4.77
CA VAL A 219 23.38 -25.13 -6.14
C VAL A 219 24.49 -24.16 -6.51
N GLU A 220 25.13 -24.40 -7.66
CA GLU A 220 26.21 -23.55 -8.16
C GLU A 220 25.76 -22.08 -8.21
N ASP A 221 26.64 -21.18 -7.76
CA ASP A 221 26.42 -19.73 -7.70
C ASP A 221 25.27 -19.25 -6.78
N TYR A 222 24.62 -20.13 -6.00
CA TYR A 222 23.57 -19.71 -5.07
C TYR A 222 24.08 -18.72 -4.02
N GLU A 223 25.06 -19.12 -3.21
CA GLU A 223 25.61 -18.29 -2.14
C GLU A 223 26.47 -17.13 -2.66
N GLU A 224 27.27 -17.36 -3.71
CA GLU A 224 28.27 -16.40 -4.17
C GLU A 224 27.68 -15.32 -5.09
N VAL A 225 26.61 -15.63 -5.82
CA VAL A 225 26.03 -14.74 -6.84
C VAL A 225 24.57 -14.42 -6.54
N PHE A 226 23.70 -15.43 -6.45
CA PHE A 226 22.27 -15.22 -6.36
C PHE A 226 21.88 -14.49 -5.07
N VAL A 227 22.32 -14.98 -3.90
CA VAL A 227 22.00 -14.38 -2.60
C VAL A 227 22.49 -12.91 -2.52
N PRO A 228 23.77 -12.58 -2.79
CA PRO A 228 24.25 -11.19 -2.75
C PRO A 228 23.52 -10.26 -3.73
N ASN A 229 23.20 -10.76 -4.93
CA ASN A 229 22.45 -9.99 -5.92
C ASN A 229 21.00 -9.73 -5.46
N TYR A 230 20.35 -10.75 -4.90
CA TYR A 230 19.01 -10.65 -4.36
C TYR A 230 18.99 -9.63 -3.21
N GLU A 231 19.86 -9.77 -2.22
CA GLU A 231 19.98 -8.86 -1.08
C GLU A 231 20.33 -7.43 -1.48
N HIS A 232 21.16 -7.25 -2.51
CA HIS A 232 21.48 -5.91 -3.01
C HIS A 232 20.23 -5.18 -3.55
N ARG A 233 19.27 -5.93 -4.10
CA ARG A 233 18.01 -5.40 -4.63
C ARG A 233 16.92 -5.31 -3.59
N THR A 234 17.04 -6.00 -2.48
CA THR A 234 16.12 -5.90 -1.34
C THR A 234 16.55 -4.73 -0.43
N PRO A 235 15.74 -3.68 -0.24
CA PRO A 235 16.06 -2.57 0.66
C PRO A 235 16.42 -2.97 2.09
N LEU A 236 15.75 -4.00 2.66
CA LEU A 236 16.12 -4.56 3.97
C LEU A 236 17.49 -5.25 3.98
N GLY A 237 18.09 -5.50 2.80
CA GLY A 237 19.43 -6.01 2.64
C GLY A 237 19.62 -7.45 3.09
N ARG A 238 18.53 -8.24 3.11
CA ARG A 238 18.50 -9.67 3.43
C ARG A 238 17.38 -10.36 2.66
N MET A 239 17.48 -11.68 2.51
CA MET A 239 16.34 -12.53 2.14
C MET A 239 15.41 -12.73 3.34
N GLY A 240 14.20 -13.26 3.09
CA GLY A 240 13.28 -13.67 4.15
C GLY A 240 13.86 -14.81 5.01
N ASP A 241 13.59 -14.77 6.31
CA ASP A 241 14.05 -15.75 7.30
C ASP A 241 12.91 -16.63 7.84
N ASP A 242 13.19 -17.45 8.85
CA ASP A 242 12.24 -18.43 9.39
C ASP A 242 11.12 -17.82 10.26
N THR A 243 11.03 -16.48 10.33
CA THR A 243 10.01 -15.78 11.13
C THR A 243 9.16 -14.81 10.33
N ASP A 244 9.59 -14.41 9.14
CA ASP A 244 8.94 -13.33 8.39
C ASP A 244 7.51 -13.67 7.93
N MET A 245 7.16 -14.96 7.74
CA MET A 245 5.78 -15.34 7.39
C MET A 245 4.82 -15.29 8.57
N LYS A 246 5.30 -15.41 9.82
CA LYS A 246 4.43 -15.62 10.99
C LYS A 246 3.43 -14.49 11.18
N GLY A 247 3.92 -13.25 11.21
CA GLY A 247 3.09 -12.09 11.54
C GLY A 247 1.96 -11.84 10.55
N ILE A 248 2.21 -12.01 9.24
CA ILE A 248 1.19 -11.75 8.23
C ILE A 248 0.12 -12.85 8.21
N VAL A 249 0.49 -14.11 8.42
CA VAL A 249 -0.48 -15.21 8.46
C VAL A 249 -1.37 -15.10 9.69
N ALA A 250 -0.81 -14.86 10.88
CA ALA A 250 -1.60 -14.65 12.09
C ALA A 250 -2.57 -13.45 11.95
N TYR A 251 -2.12 -12.36 11.30
CA TYR A 251 -2.98 -11.21 11.03
C TYR A 251 -4.15 -11.56 10.09
N LEU A 252 -3.89 -12.24 8.97
CA LEU A 252 -4.92 -12.58 7.99
C LEU A 252 -5.89 -13.66 8.50
N ALA A 253 -5.41 -14.56 9.35
CA ALA A 253 -6.21 -15.63 9.97
C ALA A 253 -7.19 -15.12 11.05
N SER A 254 -6.86 -14.00 11.69
CA SER A 254 -7.55 -13.52 12.89
C SER A 254 -8.52 -12.35 12.63
N ASP A 255 -9.26 -11.96 13.66
CA ASP A 255 -10.21 -10.84 13.62
C ASP A 255 -9.51 -9.48 13.50
N ALA A 256 -8.20 -9.44 13.73
CA ALA A 256 -7.38 -8.26 13.44
C ALA A 256 -7.51 -7.80 11.98
N SER A 257 -7.82 -8.71 11.05
CA SER A 257 -8.07 -8.42 9.64
C SER A 257 -9.54 -8.59 9.22
N LYS A 258 -10.50 -8.50 10.15
CA LYS A 258 -11.94 -8.71 9.88
C LYS A 258 -12.54 -7.80 8.80
N TRP A 259 -11.90 -6.66 8.54
CA TRP A 259 -12.32 -5.71 7.49
C TRP A 259 -11.52 -5.82 6.18
N MET A 260 -10.76 -6.90 6.02
CA MET A 260 -9.83 -7.08 4.91
C MET A 260 -10.17 -8.32 4.08
N THR A 261 -10.51 -8.11 2.82
CA THR A 261 -10.74 -9.17 1.83
C THR A 261 -10.35 -8.70 0.43
N GLY A 262 -9.99 -9.61 -0.45
CA GLY A 262 -9.57 -9.37 -1.83
C GLY A 262 -8.19 -8.72 -1.97
N GLN A 263 -7.40 -8.65 -0.90
CA GLN A 263 -6.10 -7.99 -0.93
C GLN A 263 -4.97 -8.94 -1.32
N ASN A 264 -3.93 -8.38 -1.93
CA ASN A 264 -2.63 -9.02 -2.07
C ASN A 264 -1.59 -8.26 -1.25
N ILE A 265 -1.02 -8.94 -0.26
CA ILE A 265 -0.02 -8.36 0.62
C ILE A 265 1.33 -8.90 0.25
N VAL A 266 2.21 -8.00 -0.17
CA VAL A 266 3.54 -8.38 -0.62
C VAL A 266 4.53 -8.25 0.52
N LEU A 267 5.25 -9.34 0.74
CA LEU A 267 6.23 -9.50 1.81
C LEU A 267 7.60 -9.79 1.18
N ASP A 268 8.26 -8.75 0.66
CA ASP A 268 9.46 -8.88 -0.19
C ASP A 268 10.66 -8.07 0.31
N GLY A 269 10.64 -7.64 1.58
CA GLY A 269 11.69 -6.78 2.15
C GLY A 269 11.87 -5.44 1.43
N GLY A 270 10.86 -5.02 0.66
CA GLY A 270 10.88 -3.81 -0.15
C GLY A 270 11.46 -3.98 -1.54
N GLY A 271 11.69 -5.20 -2.04
CA GLY A 271 12.38 -5.47 -3.32
C GLY A 271 11.83 -4.69 -4.53
N ARG A 272 10.61 -4.16 -4.43
CA ARG A 272 9.95 -3.31 -5.44
C ARG A 272 10.20 -1.81 -5.30
N CYS A 273 10.73 -1.34 -4.18
CA CYS A 273 10.99 0.08 -3.90
C CYS A 273 12.34 0.59 -4.45
N GLY A 274 13.11 -0.26 -5.16
CA GLY A 274 14.40 0.11 -5.75
C GLY A 274 15.61 -0.42 -4.98
N ARG A 275 16.82 -0.13 -5.49
CA ARG A 275 18.07 -0.69 -4.94
C ARG A 275 18.38 -0.11 -3.56
N ARG A 276 19.00 -0.93 -2.70
CA ARG A 276 19.54 -0.47 -1.42
C ARG A 276 20.51 0.72 -1.66
N PRO A 277 20.30 1.89 -1.02
CA PRO A 277 21.23 3.00 -1.12
C PRO A 277 22.60 2.61 -0.54
N ARG A 278 23.68 2.76 -1.31
CA ARG A 278 25.04 2.59 -0.81
C ARG A 278 25.44 3.84 -0.03
N PHE A 279 25.07 3.93 1.24
CA PHE A 279 25.72 4.88 2.14
C PHE A 279 27.16 4.37 2.38
N GLY A 280 28.11 4.96 1.66
CA GLY A 280 29.51 4.57 1.70
C GLY A 280 30.05 4.57 3.13
N ASN A 281 30.64 3.44 3.52
CA ASN A 281 31.23 3.20 4.82
C ASN A 281 32.48 4.08 5.00
N ARG A 282 32.31 5.39 5.28
CA ARG A 282 33.42 6.22 5.75
C ARG A 282 33.69 5.83 7.20
N ARG A 283 34.65 4.93 7.40
CA ARG A 283 35.38 4.83 8.68
C ARG A 283 35.85 6.24 9.06
N ARG A 284 35.18 6.86 10.02
CA ARG A 284 35.69 8.06 10.69
C ARG A 284 36.55 7.60 11.86
N GLU A 285 37.84 7.89 11.78
CA GLU A 285 38.72 7.87 12.94
C GLU A 285 38.24 8.87 14.00
N SER A 286 38.55 8.51 15.23
CA SER A 286 37.99 8.95 16.51
C SER A 286 38.01 10.46 16.81
N GLY A 287 36.91 10.94 17.38
CA GLY A 287 36.83 12.14 18.22
C GLY A 287 35.55 12.12 19.08
N GLN A 288 35.71 11.98 20.40
CA GLN A 288 34.69 11.84 21.47
C GLN A 288 33.57 12.92 21.40
N ARG A 289 32.28 12.67 21.71
CA ARG A 289 31.68 12.15 22.96
C ARG A 289 30.26 11.52 22.77
N THR A 290 30.08 10.35 23.39
CA THR A 290 28.95 9.69 24.13
C THR A 290 27.49 10.24 24.13
N PRO A 291 26.47 9.44 24.53
CA PRO A 291 25.88 8.20 23.99
C PRO A 291 24.37 8.37 23.62
N LEU A 292 23.74 7.43 22.90
CA LEU A 292 22.34 7.11 23.24
C LEU A 292 21.95 5.66 22.90
N LEU A 293 21.51 5.01 23.97
CA LEU A 293 20.86 3.71 24.10
C LEU A 293 19.58 3.65 23.25
N VAL A 294 19.37 2.59 22.47
CA VAL A 294 18.11 2.30 21.76
C VAL A 294 17.44 1.06 22.36
N ARG A 295 16.32 1.28 23.06
CA ARG A 295 15.08 0.47 23.18
C ARG A 295 14.21 1.14 24.27
N VAL A 296 12.90 1.35 24.11
CA VAL A 296 11.82 0.33 24.16
C VAL A 296 10.56 0.78 23.36
N HIS A 297 9.78 -0.25 23.00
CA HIS A 297 8.45 -0.39 22.37
C HIS A 297 7.29 0.63 22.54
N ARG A 298 6.34 0.42 21.60
CA ARG A 298 4.86 0.56 21.65
C ARG A 298 4.23 1.89 21.22
N GLN A 299 3.94 1.95 19.92
CA GLN A 299 2.62 2.16 19.31
C GLN A 299 1.62 3.06 20.05
N ARG A 300 1.73 4.38 19.82
CA ARG A 300 0.60 5.29 19.63
C ARG A 300 1.04 6.35 18.60
N LEU A 301 0.61 6.22 17.35
CA LEU A 301 0.94 7.20 16.31
C LEU A 301 -0.20 8.20 16.14
N PHE A 302 -0.24 9.19 17.04
CA PHE A 302 -0.68 10.54 16.72
C PHE A 302 0.47 11.48 17.10
N GLY A 303 0.93 12.28 16.14
CA GLY A 303 1.78 13.46 16.41
C GLY A 303 3.21 13.40 15.85
N ARG A 304 3.37 14.10 14.71
CA ARG A 304 4.51 14.95 14.27
C ARG A 304 5.94 14.41 14.34
N GLY A 305 6.65 14.62 13.22
CA GLY A 305 8.10 14.67 13.17
C GLY A 305 8.68 14.01 11.92
N VAL A 306 8.43 14.61 10.75
CA VAL A 306 9.01 14.16 9.47
C VAL A 306 10.53 14.39 9.53
N ARG A 307 11.34 13.35 9.26
CA ARG A 307 12.80 13.46 9.11
C ARG A 307 13.20 13.10 7.68
N ALA A 308 13.84 14.06 7.01
CA ALA A 308 14.91 13.96 6.00
C ALA A 308 14.77 13.10 4.72
N ASP A 309 13.75 12.26 4.51
CA ASP A 309 13.67 11.41 3.28
C ASP A 309 12.67 11.89 2.20
N ARG A 310 11.92 12.98 2.45
CA ARG A 310 10.92 13.51 1.49
C ARG A 310 11.49 14.31 0.32
N LEU A 311 12.71 14.84 0.42
CA LEU A 311 13.29 15.71 -0.60
C LEU A 311 13.67 14.96 -1.88
N GLY A 312 14.04 13.67 -1.78
CA GLY A 312 14.38 12.85 -2.96
C GLY A 312 13.23 12.74 -3.97
N VAL A 313 12.02 12.50 -3.47
CA VAL A 313 10.80 12.44 -4.30
C VAL A 313 10.48 13.79 -4.95
N ILE A 314 10.71 14.89 -4.23
CA ILE A 314 10.50 16.25 -4.76
C ILE A 314 11.55 16.58 -5.84
N HIS A 315 12.81 16.19 -5.64
CA HIS A 315 13.87 16.40 -6.64
C HIS A 315 13.63 15.62 -7.92
N ASP A 316 13.19 14.36 -7.81
CA ASP A 316 12.86 13.56 -8.98
C ASP A 316 11.62 14.10 -9.70
N TYR A 317 10.61 14.54 -8.96
CA TYR A 317 9.45 15.24 -9.51
C TYR A 317 9.83 16.54 -10.26
N LEU A 318 10.67 17.40 -9.66
CA LEU A 318 11.10 18.65 -10.28
C LEU A 318 11.97 18.43 -11.53
N ARG A 319 12.71 17.32 -11.61
CA ARG A 319 13.56 16.99 -12.78
C ARG A 319 12.76 16.58 -14.01
N GLU A 320 11.59 15.99 -13.82
CA GLU A 320 10.73 15.46 -14.90
C GLU A 320 9.77 16.51 -15.48
N LYS A 321 9.69 17.69 -14.85
CA LYS A 321 8.68 18.70 -15.11
C LYS A 321 9.24 19.90 -15.88
N ASP A 322 8.48 20.42 -16.84
CA ASP A 322 8.93 21.56 -17.63
C ASP A 322 8.95 22.84 -16.79
N ALA A 323 9.93 23.73 -17.01
CA ALA A 323 10.04 24.97 -16.23
C ALA A 323 8.82 25.89 -16.39
N SER A 324 8.05 25.77 -17.47
CA SER A 324 6.78 26.48 -17.64
C SER A 324 5.68 25.99 -16.69
N GLU A 325 5.83 24.79 -16.09
CA GLU A 325 4.92 24.27 -15.06
C GLU A 325 5.18 24.89 -13.69
N PHE A 326 6.32 25.58 -13.48
CA PHE A 326 6.65 26.28 -12.23
C PHE A 326 6.99 27.75 -12.49
N GLY A 327 6.11 28.66 -12.09
CA GLY A 327 6.45 30.08 -12.15
C GLY A 327 5.29 31.03 -11.97
N PHE A 328 5.66 32.28 -11.69
CA PHE A 328 4.79 33.42 -11.88
C PHE A 328 4.90 33.86 -13.36
N PRO A 329 3.79 34.17 -14.06
CA PRO A 329 3.85 34.59 -15.45
C PRO A 329 4.83 35.76 -15.67
N GLY A 330 5.87 35.55 -16.49
CA GLY A 330 6.87 36.58 -16.81
C GLY A 330 8.02 36.73 -15.79
N VAL A 331 8.09 35.86 -14.77
CA VAL A 331 9.10 35.91 -13.70
C VAL A 331 10.01 34.69 -13.80
N ARG A 332 11.33 34.87 -13.56
CA ARG A 332 12.30 33.78 -13.53
C ARG A 332 12.69 33.49 -12.08
N VAL A 333 12.56 32.27 -11.60
CA VAL A 333 13.11 31.92 -10.27
C VAL A 333 14.64 31.94 -10.35
N THR A 334 15.27 32.89 -9.66
CA THR A 334 16.72 33.10 -9.76
C THR A 334 17.50 32.57 -8.55
N HIS A 335 16.83 32.37 -7.40
CA HIS A 335 17.49 31.97 -6.16
C HIS A 335 16.71 30.87 -5.42
N ALA A 336 17.44 29.90 -4.85
CA ALA A 336 16.90 28.86 -3.98
C ALA A 336 17.51 28.99 -2.58
N TRP A 337 16.75 28.65 -1.54
CA TRP A 337 17.23 28.66 -0.16
C TRP A 337 16.62 27.52 0.68
N THR A 338 17.46 26.88 1.50
CA THR A 338 17.05 25.99 2.59
C THR A 338 17.99 26.21 3.80
N GLN A 339 17.67 25.63 4.96
CA GLN A 339 18.51 25.70 6.16
C GLN A 339 19.85 24.95 6.06
N ASP A 340 20.09 24.21 4.98
CA ASP A 340 21.31 23.46 4.73
C ASP A 340 21.88 23.81 3.35
N ASP A 341 23.16 24.20 3.29
CA ASP A 341 23.79 24.64 2.04
C ASP A 341 23.78 23.53 0.98
N ALA A 342 23.96 22.27 1.39
CA ALA A 342 23.99 21.15 0.45
C ALA A 342 22.58 20.81 -0.08
N GLU A 343 21.53 20.97 0.72
CA GLU A 343 20.14 20.85 0.24
C GLU A 343 19.74 22.02 -0.66
N THR A 344 20.24 23.23 -0.39
CA THR A 344 20.07 24.40 -1.26
C THR A 344 20.69 24.14 -2.63
N ASP A 345 21.91 23.59 -2.68
CA ASP A 345 22.58 23.22 -3.93
C ASP A 345 21.85 22.12 -4.70
N ARG A 346 21.32 21.11 -4.01
CA ARG A 346 20.53 20.04 -4.65
C ARG A 346 19.22 20.55 -5.23
N LEU A 347 18.50 21.40 -4.50
CA LEU A 347 17.28 22.04 -4.99
C LEU A 347 17.58 22.89 -6.22
N ARG A 348 18.66 23.69 -6.16
CA ARG A 348 19.12 24.53 -7.26
C ARG A 348 19.42 23.71 -8.51
N GLU A 349 20.18 22.64 -8.39
CA GLU A 349 20.53 21.76 -9.50
C GLU A 349 19.31 21.03 -10.08
N ALA A 350 18.43 20.51 -9.22
CA ALA A 350 17.23 19.79 -9.65
C ALA A 350 16.24 20.71 -10.39
N ALA A 351 16.02 21.92 -9.90
CA ALA A 351 15.07 22.89 -10.46
C ALA A 351 15.70 23.84 -11.50
N ARG A 352 17.01 23.68 -11.82
CA ARG A 352 17.78 24.53 -12.75
C ARG A 352 17.77 26.02 -12.37
N ILE A 353 17.75 26.31 -11.08
CA ILE A 353 17.81 27.68 -10.54
C ILE A 353 19.28 28.15 -10.60
N PRO A 354 19.59 29.39 -11.00
CA PRO A 354 20.98 29.78 -11.22
C PRO A 354 21.77 29.97 -9.91
N ASN A 355 21.16 30.50 -8.85
CA ASN A 355 21.86 30.94 -7.65
C ASN A 355 21.35 30.26 -6.37
N ALA A 356 22.23 30.07 -5.40
CA ALA A 356 21.89 29.77 -4.01
C ALA A 356 21.87 31.08 -3.20
N ALA A 357 20.85 31.28 -2.37
CA ALA A 357 20.81 32.41 -1.45
C ALA A 357 21.67 32.08 -0.21
N PRO A 358 22.54 32.99 0.27
CA PRO A 358 23.32 32.75 1.49
C PRO A 358 22.44 32.86 2.75
N ASP A 359 21.44 33.75 2.75
CA ASP A 359 20.43 33.91 3.77
C ASP A 359 19.22 34.66 3.17
N LEU A 360 18.05 34.56 3.81
CA LEU A 360 16.83 35.20 3.30
C LEU A 360 16.83 36.72 3.49
N GLU A 361 17.55 37.25 4.47
CA GLU A 361 17.56 38.68 4.80
C GLU A 361 18.42 39.50 3.82
N SER A 362 19.48 38.89 3.29
CA SER A 362 20.42 39.50 2.34
C SER A 362 19.93 39.51 0.89
N LEU A 363 18.79 38.88 0.61
CA LEU A 363 18.13 38.95 -0.69
C LEU A 363 17.71 40.40 -0.97
N GLY A 364 18.37 41.06 -1.93
CA GLY A 364 18.03 42.41 -2.40
C GLY A 364 16.96 42.42 -3.50
N ASP A 365 16.67 43.60 -4.06
CA ASP A 365 15.69 43.81 -5.15
C ASP A 365 16.07 43.13 -6.49
N ALA A 366 17.23 42.45 -6.55
CA ALA A 366 17.72 41.70 -7.70
C ALA A 366 17.13 40.27 -7.80
N VAL A 367 16.19 39.92 -6.92
CA VAL A 367 15.62 38.59 -6.80
C VAL A 367 14.21 38.59 -7.37
N ASP A 368 14.06 37.97 -8.54
CA ASP A 368 12.79 37.85 -9.27
C ASP A 368 11.76 36.96 -8.55
N ALA A 369 12.20 35.88 -7.88
CA ALA A 369 11.37 35.01 -7.01
C ALA A 369 12.26 34.04 -6.19
N VAL A 370 11.74 33.52 -5.07
CA VAL A 370 12.46 32.59 -4.16
C VAL A 370 11.61 31.36 -3.82
N ILE A 371 12.26 30.20 -3.70
CA ILE A 371 11.65 28.97 -3.13
C ILE A 371 12.14 28.77 -1.70
N VAL A 372 11.20 28.61 -0.76
CA VAL A 372 11.40 28.26 0.65
C VAL A 372 10.86 26.84 0.86
N ALA A 373 11.75 25.84 0.86
CA ALA A 373 11.40 24.42 0.91
C ALA A 373 11.63 23.83 2.33
N ARG A 374 10.66 24.02 3.24
CA ARG A 374 10.76 23.58 4.66
C ARG A 374 9.45 22.95 5.18
N ASP A 375 9.54 21.77 5.79
CA ASP A 375 8.39 21.06 6.40
C ASP A 375 8.15 21.55 7.85
N ASP A 376 8.04 22.87 8.06
CA ASP A 376 7.89 23.57 9.36
C ASP A 376 7.05 24.85 9.19
N TYR A 377 5.73 24.68 9.22
CA TYR A 377 4.78 25.76 8.93
C TYR A 377 4.77 26.85 9.99
N GLU A 378 5.21 26.55 11.22
CA GLU A 378 5.23 27.48 12.35
C GLU A 378 6.15 28.67 12.12
N THR A 379 7.13 28.54 11.23
CA THR A 379 8.12 29.59 10.95
C THR A 379 7.93 30.26 9.59
N HIS A 380 6.97 29.79 8.78
CA HIS A 380 6.74 30.30 7.43
C HIS A 380 6.34 31.78 7.43
N ALA A 381 5.45 32.20 8.31
CA ALA A 381 5.00 33.60 8.37
C ALA A 381 6.16 34.57 8.63
N GLU A 382 7.00 34.26 9.63
CA GLU A 382 8.17 35.06 9.99
C GLU A 382 9.17 35.18 8.83
N MET A 383 9.40 34.10 8.08
CA MET A 383 10.37 34.08 6.97
C MET A 383 9.82 34.69 5.68
N VAL A 384 8.55 34.45 5.37
CA VAL A 384 7.98 34.73 4.04
C VAL A 384 7.35 36.11 3.95
N LEU A 385 6.68 36.58 5.01
CA LEU A 385 6.00 37.89 4.99
C LEU A 385 6.97 39.05 4.69
N PRO A 386 8.18 39.14 5.28
CA PRO A 386 9.11 40.23 4.97
C PRO A 386 9.54 40.27 3.49
N LEU A 387 9.64 39.11 2.83
CA LEU A 387 9.97 39.03 1.41
C LEU A 387 8.80 39.52 0.55
N LEU A 388 7.59 39.08 0.88
CA LEU A 388 6.36 39.47 0.20
C LEU A 388 6.06 40.96 0.35
N GLU A 389 6.29 41.55 1.52
CA GLU A 389 6.14 42.98 1.80
C GLU A 389 7.10 43.83 0.95
N ARG A 390 8.28 43.29 0.63
CA ARG A 390 9.26 43.89 -0.28
C ARG A 390 8.92 43.66 -1.75
N GLY A 391 7.82 42.96 -2.04
CA GLY A 391 7.33 42.68 -3.39
C GLY A 391 7.99 41.47 -4.07
N ILE A 392 8.82 40.71 -3.35
CA ILE A 392 9.51 39.52 -3.88
C ILE A 392 8.51 38.35 -3.90
N PRO A 393 8.24 37.75 -5.07
CA PRO A 393 7.40 36.57 -5.15
C PRO A 393 8.03 35.34 -4.46
N VAL A 394 7.23 34.58 -3.71
CA VAL A 394 7.70 33.43 -2.92
C VAL A 394 6.92 32.15 -3.23
N PHE A 395 7.64 31.06 -3.46
CA PHE A 395 7.13 29.69 -3.37
C PHE A 395 7.44 29.15 -1.98
N CYS A 396 6.42 28.78 -1.21
CA CYS A 396 6.58 28.31 0.16
C CYS A 396 6.06 26.88 0.29
N ASP A 397 6.78 26.03 1.01
CA ASP A 397 6.42 24.63 1.21
C ASP A 397 5.16 24.45 2.06
N LYS A 398 4.69 23.21 2.15
CA LYS A 398 3.41 22.83 2.76
C LYS A 398 3.51 22.29 4.19
N PRO A 399 2.51 22.55 5.06
CA PRO A 399 1.41 23.51 4.86
C PRO A 399 1.90 24.96 5.02
N LEU A 400 1.18 25.92 4.43
CA LEU A 400 1.59 27.33 4.47
C LEU A 400 1.56 27.90 5.89
N THR A 401 0.47 27.68 6.61
CA THR A 401 0.30 27.96 8.05
C THR A 401 -0.92 27.18 8.56
N MET A 402 -1.00 26.99 9.88
CA MET A 402 -2.16 26.47 10.60
C MET A 402 -2.93 27.56 11.36
N ASP A 403 -2.37 28.77 11.42
CA ASP A 403 -2.96 29.90 12.13
C ASP A 403 -3.90 30.69 11.20
N PRO A 404 -5.19 30.84 11.54
CA PRO A 404 -6.13 31.60 10.71
C PRO A 404 -5.78 33.08 10.55
N GLY A 405 -5.05 33.67 11.51
CA GLY A 405 -4.57 35.05 11.45
C GLY A 405 -3.45 35.19 10.42
N GLU A 406 -2.42 34.35 10.49
CA GLU A 406 -1.34 34.32 9.49
C GLU A 406 -1.87 34.02 8.07
N LEU A 407 -2.90 33.18 7.96
CA LEU A 407 -3.56 32.91 6.67
C LEU A 407 -4.26 34.16 6.12
N ALA A 408 -4.81 35.02 6.99
CA ALA A 408 -5.37 36.30 6.58
C ALA A 408 -4.28 37.25 6.08
N ASP A 409 -3.08 37.20 6.66
CA ASP A 409 -1.92 38.00 6.24
C ASP A 409 -1.32 37.51 4.92
N PHE A 410 -1.34 36.19 4.65
CA PHE A 410 -0.89 35.61 3.38
C PHE A 410 -1.87 35.82 2.22
N ARG A 411 -3.17 35.92 2.51
CA ARG A 411 -4.25 36.01 1.50
C ARG A 411 -4.01 37.08 0.42
N PRO A 412 -3.66 38.35 0.74
CA PRO A 412 -3.48 39.37 -0.28
C PRO A 412 -2.38 39.03 -1.29
N TYR A 413 -1.34 38.31 -0.85
CA TYR A 413 -0.23 37.90 -1.70
C TYR A 413 -0.58 36.68 -2.56
N LEU A 414 -1.38 35.73 -2.04
CA LEU A 414 -1.96 34.65 -2.84
C LEU A 414 -2.86 35.21 -3.94
N GLU A 415 -3.75 36.15 -3.62
CA GLU A 415 -4.69 36.76 -4.58
C GLU A 415 -3.99 37.57 -5.68
N ARG A 416 -2.85 38.22 -5.36
CA ARG A 416 -2.03 38.93 -6.34
C ARG A 416 -1.07 38.01 -7.09
N GLY A 417 -1.06 36.72 -6.79
CA GLY A 417 -0.11 35.76 -7.36
C GLY A 417 1.34 36.14 -7.05
N GLN A 418 1.63 36.59 -5.83
CA GLN A 418 2.98 36.83 -5.32
C GLN A 418 3.43 35.73 -4.35
N LEU A 419 2.49 34.95 -3.80
CA LEU A 419 2.77 33.79 -2.95
C LEU A 419 2.17 32.55 -3.62
N MET A 420 2.91 31.45 -3.66
CA MET A 420 2.41 30.14 -4.09
C MET A 420 2.81 29.07 -3.08
N SER A 421 1.89 28.16 -2.75
CA SER A 421 2.22 26.98 -1.95
C SER A 421 2.78 25.86 -2.83
N CYS A 422 3.74 25.06 -2.34
CA CYS A 422 4.25 23.86 -3.02
C CYS A 422 3.24 22.68 -2.98
N SER A 423 1.94 22.97 -3.07
CA SER A 423 0.89 21.97 -3.11
C SER A 423 0.92 21.20 -4.43
N GLY A 424 1.28 19.91 -4.36
CA GLY A 424 1.21 19.00 -5.50
C GLY A 424 -0.19 18.89 -6.13
N MET A 425 -1.26 19.27 -5.40
CA MET A 425 -2.62 19.25 -5.95
C MET A 425 -2.85 20.35 -7.01
N ARG A 426 -2.15 21.49 -6.94
CA ARG A 426 -2.17 22.51 -8.00
C ARG A 426 -1.56 22.00 -9.32
N TYR A 427 -0.82 20.90 -9.27
CA TYR A 427 -0.22 20.25 -10.44
C TYR A 427 -0.75 18.81 -10.64
N ALA A 428 -1.85 18.46 -9.97
CA ALA A 428 -2.50 17.18 -10.17
C ALA A 428 -3.07 17.11 -11.58
N GLN A 429 -2.67 16.09 -12.33
CA GLN A 429 -3.11 15.86 -13.71
C GLN A 429 -4.64 15.78 -13.83
N ALA A 430 -5.32 15.30 -12.77
CA ALA A 430 -6.78 15.23 -12.71
C ALA A 430 -7.48 16.60 -12.80
N LEU A 431 -6.75 17.69 -12.56
CA LEU A 431 -7.26 19.06 -12.64
C LEU A 431 -6.84 19.78 -13.94
N ASP A 432 -6.05 19.16 -14.81
CA ASP A 432 -5.59 19.79 -16.05
C ASP A 432 -6.73 20.04 -17.05
N GLU A 433 -7.67 19.09 -17.18
CA GLU A 433 -8.83 19.26 -18.05
C GLU A 433 -9.80 20.36 -17.54
N PRO A 434 -10.15 20.39 -16.24
CA PRO A 434 -10.88 21.52 -15.65
C PRO A 434 -10.20 22.89 -15.81
N ARG A 435 -8.87 22.96 -15.71
CA ARG A 435 -8.10 24.21 -15.90
C ARG A 435 -8.11 24.69 -17.34
N ALA A 436 -7.94 23.77 -18.29
CA ALA A 436 -7.86 24.12 -19.70
C ALA A 436 -9.22 24.51 -20.29
N HIS A 437 -10.31 24.09 -19.66
CA HIS A 437 -11.66 24.16 -20.23
C HIS A 437 -12.73 24.59 -19.21
N THR A 438 -12.40 25.52 -18.31
CA THR A 438 -13.32 26.00 -17.26
C THR A 438 -14.63 26.57 -17.85
N ASP A 439 -14.56 27.15 -19.05
CA ASP A 439 -15.70 27.65 -19.82
C ASP A 439 -16.75 26.58 -20.15
N ARG A 440 -16.36 25.30 -20.20
CA ARG A 440 -17.26 24.17 -20.51
C ARG A 440 -18.16 23.77 -19.34
N PHE A 441 -17.82 24.15 -18.11
CA PHE A 441 -18.52 23.72 -16.90
C PHE A 441 -19.67 24.66 -16.50
N GLY A 442 -19.83 25.80 -17.17
CA GLY A 442 -20.83 26.79 -16.81
C GLY A 442 -20.62 27.32 -15.38
N ARG A 443 -21.71 27.64 -14.67
CA ARG A 443 -21.63 28.05 -13.27
C ARG A 443 -21.44 26.83 -12.37
N ILE A 444 -20.30 26.75 -11.70
CA ILE A 444 -19.98 25.68 -10.73
C ILE A 444 -20.62 26.04 -9.38
N GLU A 445 -21.47 25.15 -8.85
CA GLU A 445 -22.21 25.35 -7.59
C GLU A 445 -21.64 24.56 -6.40
N LEU A 446 -20.80 23.55 -6.64
CA LEU A 446 -20.18 22.74 -5.59
C LEU A 446 -18.92 22.03 -6.09
N VAL A 447 -17.84 22.09 -5.31
CA VAL A 447 -16.64 21.26 -5.50
C VAL A 447 -16.41 20.37 -4.29
N ARG A 448 -16.16 19.09 -4.53
CA ARG A 448 -15.83 18.09 -3.50
C ARG A 448 -14.41 17.59 -3.72
N GLY A 449 -13.65 17.50 -2.65
CA GLY A 449 -12.29 16.97 -2.68
C GLY A 449 -11.97 16.17 -1.43
N THR A 450 -11.01 15.27 -1.57
CA THR A 450 -10.58 14.37 -0.49
C THR A 450 -9.14 14.66 -0.15
N VAL A 451 -8.86 14.94 1.12
CA VAL A 451 -7.51 15.00 1.68
C VAL A 451 -7.26 13.75 2.50
N ILE A 452 -6.22 12.98 2.16
CA ILE A 452 -5.90 11.69 2.80
C ILE A 452 -5.49 11.85 4.26
N ASN A 453 -4.92 13.01 4.59
CA ASN A 453 -4.38 13.28 5.92
C ASN A 453 -5.46 13.88 6.83
N ASP A 454 -5.40 15.19 7.06
CA ASP A 454 -6.18 15.89 8.07
C ASP A 454 -6.63 17.23 7.51
N TRP A 455 -7.93 17.54 7.61
CA TRP A 455 -8.50 18.76 7.04
C TRP A 455 -7.86 20.04 7.59
N PRO A 456 -7.73 20.22 8.92
CA PRO A 456 -7.01 21.37 9.48
C PRO A 456 -5.62 21.55 8.88
N LYS A 457 -4.89 20.45 8.65
CA LYS A 457 -3.50 20.50 8.16
C LYS A 457 -3.34 20.63 6.66
N TYR A 458 -4.24 20.04 5.88
CA TYR A 458 -4.06 19.88 4.44
C TYR A 458 -5.23 20.45 3.62
N GLY A 459 -6.28 20.95 4.26
CA GLY A 459 -7.44 21.57 3.61
C GLY A 459 -7.05 22.79 2.79
N ALA A 460 -6.05 23.56 3.24
CA ALA A 460 -5.48 24.68 2.49
C ALA A 460 -4.98 24.27 1.09
N HIS A 461 -4.44 23.05 0.93
CA HIS A 461 -3.97 22.55 -0.38
C HIS A 461 -5.11 22.27 -1.35
N MET A 462 -6.24 21.78 -0.81
CA MET A 462 -7.44 21.56 -1.61
C MET A 462 -8.00 22.89 -2.07
N LEU A 463 -8.03 23.88 -1.18
CA LEU A 463 -8.47 25.24 -1.51
C LEU A 463 -7.56 25.91 -2.53
N ASP A 464 -6.24 25.83 -2.37
CA ASP A 464 -5.26 26.36 -3.34
C ASP A 464 -5.43 25.73 -4.74
N ALA A 465 -5.64 24.40 -4.80
CA ALA A 465 -5.89 23.71 -6.05
C ALA A 465 -7.23 24.12 -6.70
N ILE A 466 -8.28 24.34 -5.90
CA ILE A 466 -9.60 24.78 -6.38
C ILE A 466 -9.54 26.22 -6.90
N PHE A 467 -8.89 27.13 -6.17
CA PHE A 467 -8.75 28.53 -6.58
C PHE A 467 -7.85 28.69 -7.81
N GLY A 468 -6.95 27.75 -8.06
CA GLY A 468 -6.18 27.70 -9.30
C GLY A 468 -6.95 27.22 -10.52
N VAL A 469 -8.19 26.74 -10.36
CA VAL A 469 -9.04 26.17 -11.43
C VAL A 469 -10.30 27.02 -11.66
N LEU A 470 -10.82 27.67 -10.61
CA LEU A 470 -12.07 28.41 -10.66
C LEU A 470 -11.84 29.91 -10.71
N ASP A 471 -12.48 30.58 -11.67
CA ASP A 471 -12.58 32.04 -11.69
C ASP A 471 -13.55 32.57 -10.62
N GLN A 472 -14.37 31.69 -10.03
CA GLN A 472 -15.35 32.04 -8.99
C GLN A 472 -14.76 31.96 -7.59
N ARG A 473 -15.15 32.90 -6.71
CA ARG A 473 -14.82 32.84 -5.28
C ARG A 473 -15.83 31.94 -4.55
N PRO A 474 -15.39 30.97 -3.72
CA PRO A 474 -16.31 30.16 -2.93
C PRO A 474 -17.03 31.04 -1.92
N VAL A 475 -18.27 30.67 -1.60
CA VAL A 475 -19.07 31.38 -0.60
C VAL A 475 -18.89 30.73 0.77
N ALA A 476 -18.67 29.41 0.81
CA ALA A 476 -18.42 28.68 2.04
C ALA A 476 -17.49 27.48 1.83
N VAL A 477 -16.71 27.17 2.85
CA VAL A 477 -15.90 25.95 2.91
C VAL A 477 -16.29 25.21 4.18
N GLU A 478 -16.84 24.02 4.02
CA GLU A 478 -17.34 23.22 5.14
C GLU A 478 -16.68 21.84 5.12
N THR A 479 -16.20 21.40 6.27
CA THR A 479 -15.91 19.97 6.46
C THR A 479 -17.24 19.25 6.64
N ALA A 480 -17.62 18.30 5.78
CA ALA A 480 -18.70 17.40 6.19
C ALA A 480 -18.11 16.37 7.16
N THR A 481 -18.50 16.52 8.42
CA THR A 481 -18.33 15.51 9.46
C THR A 481 -19.36 14.42 9.23
N GLY A 482 -18.99 13.16 9.42
CA GLY A 482 -19.92 12.07 9.16
C GLY A 482 -20.97 11.89 10.22
N GLY A 483 -22.21 12.01 9.76
CA GLY A 483 -23.39 11.47 10.41
C GLY A 483 -24.34 12.54 10.92
N ASP A 484 -25.28 12.96 10.07
CA ASP A 484 -26.71 12.88 10.40
C ASP A 484 -27.53 13.08 9.11
N VAL A 485 -28.22 12.02 8.66
CA VAL A 485 -29.28 12.13 7.67
C VAL A 485 -30.55 11.64 8.37
N SER A 486 -31.15 12.53 9.16
CA SER A 486 -32.55 12.44 9.54
C SER A 486 -33.28 13.71 9.06
N GLU A 487 -34.32 13.46 8.27
CA GLU A 487 -35.54 14.27 8.07
C GLU A 487 -35.42 15.79 7.84
N GLY A 488 -35.45 16.16 6.55
CA GLY A 488 -36.45 17.05 5.93
C GLY A 488 -36.63 18.48 6.44
N HIS A 489 -36.67 19.44 5.50
CA HIS A 489 -37.76 20.44 5.36
C HIS A 489 -37.80 20.99 3.92
N PRO A 490 -38.95 21.53 3.45
CA PRO A 490 -39.51 21.23 2.14
C PRO A 490 -39.21 22.29 1.06
N ALA A 491 -39.26 21.87 -0.21
CA ALA A 491 -39.51 22.77 -1.33
C ALA A 491 -40.90 22.45 -1.90
N GLU A 492 -41.83 23.39 -1.75
CA GLU A 492 -43.15 23.40 -2.38
C GLU A 492 -43.05 23.59 -3.90
N GLY A 493 -43.94 22.96 -4.68
CA GLY A 493 -44.25 23.33 -6.06
C GLY A 493 -44.44 22.19 -7.08
N MET A 494 -45.69 21.73 -7.24
CA MET A 494 -46.26 20.83 -8.27
C MET A 494 -45.99 21.22 -9.75
N PRO A 495 -46.40 20.44 -10.80
CA PRO A 495 -46.90 19.06 -10.85
C PRO A 495 -46.29 18.15 -11.96
N ARG A 496 -46.58 16.85 -11.89
CA ARG A 496 -46.28 15.80 -12.89
C ARG A 496 -47.30 15.74 -14.04
N THR A 497 -46.87 15.41 -15.26
CA THR A 497 -47.71 14.75 -16.30
C THR A 497 -46.88 13.89 -17.30
N GLY A 498 -47.27 12.61 -17.48
CA GLY A 498 -47.44 11.91 -18.78
C GLY A 498 -46.25 11.33 -19.57
N THR A 499 -46.21 9.99 -19.72
CA THR A 499 -45.48 9.15 -20.74
C THR A 499 -46.31 8.98 -22.05
N PRO A 500 -45.92 8.28 -23.19
CA PRO A 500 -44.75 7.39 -23.52
C PRO A 500 -44.14 7.41 -24.99
N ARG A 501 -42.97 6.74 -25.20
CA ARG A 501 -42.36 6.00 -26.39
C ARG A 501 -42.14 6.74 -27.75
N THR A 502 -41.09 6.55 -28.60
CA THR A 502 -40.32 5.38 -29.12
C THR A 502 -38.89 5.73 -29.69
N ASP A 503 -38.06 4.68 -29.85
CA ASP A 503 -36.94 4.39 -30.80
C ASP A 503 -35.49 4.98 -30.73
N THR A 504 -34.52 4.05 -30.70
CA THR A 504 -33.02 4.08 -30.59
C THR A 504 -32.25 4.43 -31.89
N PRO A 505 -30.96 4.90 -31.88
CA PRO A 505 -29.76 4.18 -31.35
C PRO A 505 -28.66 5.01 -30.61
N ARG A 506 -27.77 4.28 -29.90
CA ARG A 506 -26.65 4.66 -28.96
C ARG A 506 -25.53 5.55 -29.59
N PRO A 507 -24.50 6.07 -28.85
CA PRO A 507 -24.14 5.99 -27.41
C PRO A 507 -23.73 7.33 -26.72
N ARG A 508 -23.77 7.38 -25.37
CA ARG A 508 -22.87 8.13 -24.44
C ARG A 508 -23.53 8.18 -23.05
N PHE A 509 -23.01 7.42 -22.08
CA PHE A 509 -23.49 7.49 -20.69
C PHE A 509 -22.87 8.73 -20.02
N GLY A 510 -23.70 9.77 -19.89
CA GLY A 510 -23.50 10.86 -18.95
C GLY A 510 -23.88 10.42 -17.54
N TRP A 511 -23.14 10.93 -16.57
CA TRP A 511 -23.34 10.71 -15.15
C TRP A 511 -24.33 11.72 -14.59
N THR A 512 -25.40 11.25 -13.92
CA THR A 512 -25.87 11.77 -12.62
C THR A 512 -26.80 10.76 -11.93
N ALA A 513 -26.41 10.46 -10.70
CA ALA A 513 -26.97 9.64 -9.61
C ALA A 513 -28.49 9.37 -9.54
N GLU A 514 -28.86 8.12 -9.21
CA GLU A 514 -29.25 7.72 -7.83
C GLU A 514 -29.51 6.20 -7.68
N ARG A 515 -29.29 5.70 -6.45
CA ARG A 515 -29.35 4.32 -5.89
C ARG A 515 -28.08 3.48 -6.07
N SER A 516 -27.44 2.93 -5.04
CA SER A 516 -27.51 3.08 -3.58
C SER A 516 -26.32 2.33 -3.00
N CYS A 517 -25.45 2.97 -2.20
CA CYS A 517 -24.82 2.30 -1.05
C CYS A 517 -24.18 3.32 -0.10
N ARG A 518 -24.49 3.11 1.19
CA ARG A 518 -24.08 3.78 2.43
C ARG A 518 -22.53 3.68 2.62
N SER A 519 -21.77 4.48 3.36
CA SER A 519 -21.80 5.84 3.95
C SER A 519 -20.44 6.04 4.67
N ILE A 520 -19.60 7.02 4.29
CA ILE A 520 -18.41 7.56 5.06
C ILE A 520 -18.22 9.05 4.61
N PRO A 521 -17.80 10.02 5.47
CA PRO A 521 -17.96 11.48 5.22
C PRO A 521 -16.78 12.29 4.63
N TRP A 522 -17.05 13.46 4.03
CA TRP A 522 -16.14 14.22 3.12
C TRP A 522 -16.23 15.76 3.24
N ALA A 523 -15.16 16.53 3.00
CA ALA A 523 -15.23 18.01 2.95
C ALA A 523 -15.88 18.56 1.66
N THR A 524 -16.61 19.68 1.76
CA THR A 524 -17.42 20.32 0.70
C THR A 524 -17.13 21.82 0.61
N CYS A 525 -16.83 22.32 -0.59
CA CYS A 525 -16.69 23.75 -0.88
C CYS A 525 -17.86 24.20 -1.76
N ARG A 526 -18.66 25.17 -1.30
CA ARG A 526 -19.83 25.73 -2.01
C ARG A 526 -19.55 27.10 -2.60
#